data_AF-A0A2N0XBY8-F1
#
_entry.id   AF-A0A2N0XBY8-F1
#
_cell.length_a   1.000
_cell.length_b   1.000
_cell.length_c   1.000
_cell.angle_alpha   90.00
_cell.angle_beta   90.00
_cell.angle_gamma   90.00
#
_symmetry.space_group_name_H-M   'P 1'
#
loop_
_entity.id
_entity.type
_entity.pdbx_description
1 polymer ?
#
loop_
_entity_poly.entity_id
_entity_poly.type
_entity_poly.pdbx_seq_one_letter_code
_entity_poly.pdbx_strand_id
1 'polypeptide(L)'
;MNDLIINDLYEIRNYLDQVVNYIKRIKDQKDIFSSSFSQTREHLYEIYNDRFDYSIYSGNYFEGLPEVVKRMKYSDLKNVKLSVIDGDKKSCFIFSSEDFTVILGMIFYDN
;
A
#
# COMPACT_ATOMS: atom_id res chain seq x y z
N MET A 1 -40.89 -7.95 3.29
CA MET A 1 -39.59 -8.64 3.50
C MET A 1 -38.69 -8.46 2.29
N ASN A 2 -39.17 -8.72 1.06
CA ASN A 2 -38.43 -8.38 -0.17
C ASN A 2 -38.13 -6.88 -0.32
N ASP A 3 -39.05 -5.99 0.10
CA ASP A 3 -38.84 -4.55 -0.02
C ASP A 3 -37.67 -4.02 0.82
N LEU A 4 -37.41 -4.64 1.98
CA LEU A 4 -36.25 -4.29 2.83
C LEU A 4 -34.95 -4.69 2.15
N ILE A 5 -34.88 -5.91 1.60
CA ILE A 5 -33.72 -6.40 0.87
C ILE A 5 -33.44 -5.55 -0.38
N ILE A 6 -34.49 -5.12 -1.08
CA ILE A 6 -34.37 -4.25 -2.26
C ILE A 6 -33.82 -2.87 -1.85
N ASN A 7 -34.29 -2.29 -0.75
CA ASN A 7 -33.77 -1.02 -0.24
C ASN A 7 -32.30 -1.13 0.19
N ASP A 8 -31.93 -2.20 0.90
CA ASP A 8 -30.54 -2.44 1.33
C ASP A 8 -29.60 -2.55 0.11
N LEU A 9 -30.03 -3.27 -0.94
CA LEU A 9 -29.26 -3.37 -2.19
C LEU A 9 -29.14 -2.03 -2.92
N TYR A 10 -30.18 -1.19 -2.86
CA TYR A 10 -30.15 0.17 -3.41
C TYR A 10 -29.17 1.07 -2.67
N GLU A 11 -29.11 0.99 -1.34
CA GLU A 11 -28.14 1.75 -0.55
C GLU A 11 -26.72 1.30 -0.85
N ILE A 12 -26.45 -0.01 -0.86
CA ILE A 12 -25.13 -0.57 -1.19
C ILE A 12 -24.67 -0.09 -2.58
N ARG A 13 -25.57 -0.14 -3.58
CA ARG A 13 -25.26 0.36 -4.92
C ARG A 13 -24.90 1.84 -4.91
N ASN A 14 -25.66 2.67 -4.21
CA ASN A 14 -25.38 4.11 -4.12
C ASN A 14 -24.02 4.38 -3.45
N TYR A 15 -23.66 3.64 -2.41
CA TYR A 15 -22.34 3.74 -1.79
C TYR A 15 -21.23 3.32 -2.76
N LEU A 16 -21.41 2.23 -3.51
CA LEU A 16 -20.46 1.80 -4.52
C LEU A 16 -20.29 2.86 -5.63
N ASP A 17 -21.39 3.45 -6.11
CA ASP A 17 -21.34 4.52 -7.11
C ASP A 17 -20.62 5.76 -6.57
N GLN A 18 -20.80 6.11 -5.29
CA GLN A 18 -20.06 7.19 -4.63
C GLN A 18 -18.56 6.89 -4.54
N VAL A 19 -18.20 5.66 -4.15
CA VAL A 19 -16.79 5.21 -4.09
C VAL A 19 -16.16 5.23 -5.48
N VAL A 20 -16.84 4.72 -6.50
CA VAL A 20 -16.36 4.75 -7.89
C VAL A 20 -16.17 6.18 -8.38
N ASN A 21 -17.10 7.08 -8.10
CA ASN A 21 -16.96 8.50 -8.44
C ASN A 21 -15.80 9.16 -7.71
N TYR A 22 -15.61 8.86 -6.43
CA TYR A 22 -14.47 9.34 -5.68
C TYR A 22 -13.15 8.85 -6.27
N ILE A 23 -13.04 7.55 -6.58
CA ILE A 23 -11.89 6.93 -7.25
C ILE A 23 -11.60 7.62 -8.59
N LYS A 24 -12.63 7.88 -9.42
CA LYS A 24 -12.45 8.61 -10.68
C LYS A 24 -11.90 10.02 -10.46
N ARG A 25 -12.40 10.75 -9.46
CA ARG A 25 -11.93 12.10 -9.13
C ARG A 25 -10.49 12.15 -8.67
N ILE A 26 -10.03 11.13 -7.93
CA ILE A 26 -8.63 11.05 -7.46
C ILE A 26 -7.69 10.44 -8.49
N LYS A 27 -8.18 9.58 -9.39
CA LYS A 27 -7.39 8.92 -10.45
C LYS A 27 -6.78 9.92 -11.43
N ASP A 28 -7.47 11.02 -11.71
CA ASP A 28 -6.99 12.07 -12.61
C ASP A 28 -6.04 13.07 -11.93
N GLN A 29 -5.94 13.04 -10.60
CA GLN A 29 -4.97 13.82 -9.85
C GLN A 29 -3.66 13.01 -9.74
N LYS A 30 -2.82 13.08 -10.79
CA LYS A 30 -1.50 12.43 -10.84
C LYS A 30 -0.61 12.73 -9.63
N ASP A 31 -0.83 13.87 -8.95
CA ASP A 31 -0.02 14.33 -7.82
C ASP A 31 -0.51 13.85 -6.44
N ILE A 32 -1.68 13.21 -6.29
CA ILE A 32 -2.05 12.64 -4.97
C ILE A 32 -1.25 11.38 -4.67
N PHE A 33 -0.73 10.70 -5.70
CA PHE A 33 0.06 9.48 -5.57
C PHE A 33 1.55 9.70 -5.85
N SER A 34 1.99 10.93 -6.16
CA SER A 34 3.41 11.30 -6.17
C SER A 34 3.98 11.43 -4.74
N SER A 35 3.38 10.70 -3.80
CA SER A 35 3.21 11.11 -2.43
C SER A 35 3.77 10.06 -1.49
N SER A 36 4.63 10.53 -0.62
CA SER A 36 4.94 9.80 0.58
C SER A 36 3.74 9.87 1.50
N PHE A 37 3.19 8.73 1.92
CA PHE A 37 2.01 8.68 2.79
C PHE A 37 2.26 7.79 4.02
N SER A 38 1.78 8.24 5.17
CA SER A 38 1.81 7.48 6.42
C SER A 38 0.55 6.63 6.55
N GLN A 39 0.71 5.36 6.85
CA GLN A 39 -0.37 4.44 7.22
C GLN A 39 0.00 3.70 8.50
N THR A 40 -0.97 3.05 9.14
CA THR A 40 -0.65 2.20 10.30
C THR A 40 0.28 1.07 9.87
N ARG A 41 1.24 0.72 10.74
CA ARG A 41 2.17 -0.39 10.50
C ARG A 41 1.40 -1.69 10.19
N GLU A 42 0.31 -1.95 10.92
CA GLU A 42 -0.53 -3.13 10.73
C GLU A 42 -1.16 -3.17 9.33
N HIS A 43 -1.72 -2.04 8.86
CA HIS A 43 -2.36 -1.97 7.55
C HIS A 43 -1.37 -2.24 6.41
N LEU A 44 -0.17 -1.64 6.47
CA LEU A 44 0.87 -1.91 5.47
C LEU A 44 1.38 -3.34 5.58
N TYR A 45 1.52 -3.88 6.80
CA TYR A 45 1.92 -5.27 6.99
C TYR A 45 0.93 -6.24 6.32
N GLU A 46 -0.38 -6.07 6.53
CA GLU A 46 -1.42 -6.91 5.92
C GLU A 46 -1.38 -6.86 4.40
N ILE A 47 -1.29 -5.68 3.79
CA ILE A 47 -1.25 -5.52 2.33
C ILE A 47 -0.05 -6.25 1.71
N TYR A 48 1.12 -6.11 2.34
CA TYR A 48 2.40 -6.53 1.75
C TYR A 48 2.79 -7.96 2.14
N ASN A 49 2.30 -8.47 3.28
CA ASN A 49 2.46 -9.87 3.69
C ASN A 49 1.78 -10.83 2.72
N ASP A 50 0.63 -10.44 2.15
CA ASP A 50 -0.11 -11.29 1.20
C ASP A 50 0.46 -11.23 -0.22
N ARG A 51 1.54 -10.46 -0.42
CA ARG A 51 2.17 -10.21 -1.74
C ARG A 51 3.56 -10.82 -1.86
N PHE A 52 3.91 -11.79 -1.02
CA PHE A 52 5.23 -12.41 -1.05
C PHE A 52 5.56 -13.14 -2.37
N ASP A 53 4.54 -13.46 -3.16
CA ASP A 53 4.66 -13.94 -4.54
C ASP A 53 5.43 -12.99 -5.46
N TYR A 54 5.47 -11.69 -5.16
CA TYR A 54 6.25 -10.69 -5.89
C TYR A 54 7.73 -10.60 -5.46
N SER A 55 8.19 -11.47 -4.56
CA SER A 55 9.54 -11.43 -4.03
C SER A 55 10.51 -12.24 -4.88
N ILE A 56 11.68 -11.65 -5.20
CA ILE A 56 12.75 -12.39 -5.88
C ILE A 56 13.48 -13.25 -4.85
N TYR A 57 13.45 -14.56 -5.03
CA TYR A 57 14.22 -15.51 -4.21
C TYR A 57 15.65 -15.61 -4.75
N SER A 58 16.64 -15.14 -3.97
CA SER A 58 18.06 -15.17 -4.36
C SER A 58 18.80 -16.44 -3.87
N GLY A 59 18.06 -17.48 -3.47
CA GLY A 59 18.58 -18.79 -3.07
C GLY A 59 18.84 -18.92 -1.57
N ASN A 60 19.42 -17.91 -0.92
CA ASN A 60 19.70 -17.96 0.53
C ASN A 60 18.71 -17.12 1.36
N TYR A 61 18.04 -16.17 0.72
CA TYR A 61 17.06 -15.27 1.32
C TYR A 61 16.09 -14.79 0.23
N PHE A 62 14.98 -14.23 0.67
CA PHE A 62 14.15 -13.44 -0.23
C PHE A 62 14.64 -11.99 -0.19
N GLU A 63 14.89 -11.40 -1.35
CA GLU A 63 15.30 -10.01 -1.47
C GLU A 63 14.10 -9.08 -1.62
N GLY A 64 14.20 -7.90 -1.02
CA GLY A 64 13.16 -6.87 -1.09
C GLY A 64 12.02 -7.11 -0.10
N LEU A 65 10.87 -7.53 -0.62
CA LEU A 65 9.60 -7.49 0.11
C LEU A 65 9.56 -8.33 1.41
N PRO A 66 10.12 -9.55 1.49
CA PRO A 66 9.99 -10.36 2.71
C PRO A 66 10.81 -9.84 3.88
N GLU A 67 11.96 -9.25 3.61
CA GLU A 67 12.74 -8.59 4.65
C GLU A 67 12.05 -7.31 5.14
N VAL A 68 11.43 -6.54 4.24
CA VAL A 68 10.61 -5.36 4.59
C VAL A 68 9.46 -5.77 5.50
N VAL A 69 8.68 -6.80 5.13
CA VAL A 69 7.54 -7.26 5.92
C VAL A 69 7.99 -7.84 7.26
N LYS A 70 9.08 -8.61 7.28
CA LYS A 70 9.68 -9.11 8.52
C LYS A 70 10.05 -7.96 9.46
N ARG A 71 10.77 -6.95 8.96
CA ARG A 71 11.14 -5.78 9.75
C ARG A 71 9.93 -4.98 10.18
N MET A 72 8.92 -4.85 9.33
CA MET A 72 7.66 -4.21 9.68
C MET A 72 6.96 -4.95 10.81
N LYS A 73 6.88 -6.28 10.76
CA LYS A 73 6.29 -7.12 11.82
C LYS A 73 6.96 -6.93 13.18
N TYR A 74 8.29 -6.81 13.19
CA TYR A 74 9.09 -6.70 14.41
C TYR A 74 9.46 -5.27 14.80
N SER A 75 8.92 -4.26 14.11
CA SER A 75 9.16 -2.86 14.46
C SER A 75 8.15 -2.35 15.48
N ASP A 76 8.60 -1.47 16.37
CA ASP A 76 7.75 -0.76 17.34
C ASP A 76 7.05 0.47 16.73
N LEU A 77 7.13 0.64 15.41
CA LEU A 77 6.52 1.79 14.73
C LEU A 77 4.98 1.69 14.77
N LYS A 78 4.32 2.77 15.16
CA LYS A 78 2.86 2.86 15.09
C LYS A 78 2.40 3.06 13.64
N ASN A 79 3.09 3.95 12.93
CA ASN A 79 2.85 4.28 11.54
C ASN A 79 4.11 4.02 10.72
N VAL A 80 3.91 3.62 9.47
CA VAL A 80 4.97 3.47 8.48
C VAL A 80 4.63 4.39 7.31
N LYS A 81 5.64 5.14 6.90
CA LYS A 81 5.60 6.04 5.75
C LYS A 81 6.11 5.30 4.53
N LEU A 82 5.22 5.13 3.55
CA LEU A 82 5.51 4.58 2.25
C LEU A 82 5.80 5.72 1.28
N SER A 83 7.02 5.77 0.76
CA SER A 83 7.46 6.76 -0.22
C SER A 83 7.73 6.09 -1.56
N VAL A 84 7.38 6.78 -2.64
CA VAL A 84 7.69 6.35 -4.01
C VAL A 84 8.77 7.28 -4.55
N ILE A 85 9.83 6.71 -5.11
CA ILE A 85 10.85 7.46 -5.85
C ILE A 85 10.86 6.94 -7.28
N ASP A 86 10.47 7.80 -8.21
CA ASP A 86 10.53 7.50 -9.63
C ASP A 86 11.93 7.83 -10.16
N GLY A 87 12.59 6.84 -10.79
CA GLY A 87 13.85 7.04 -11.49
C GLY A 87 13.71 6.79 -12.99
N ASP A 88 14.73 7.11 -13.80
CA ASP A 88 14.61 6.98 -15.26
C ASP A 88 14.54 5.52 -15.75
N LYS A 89 15.22 4.60 -15.05
CA LYS A 89 15.31 3.17 -15.43
C LYS A 89 14.66 2.22 -14.44
N LYS A 90 14.67 2.61 -13.17
CA LYS A 90 14.11 1.86 -12.05
C LYS A 90 13.50 2.85 -11.07
N SER A 91 12.43 2.43 -10.43
CA SER A 91 11.78 3.17 -9.35
C SER A 91 11.80 2.34 -8.08
N CYS A 92 11.52 2.95 -6.94
CA CYS A 92 11.48 2.23 -5.69
C CYS A 92 10.43 2.70 -4.70
N PHE A 93 9.97 1.75 -3.89
CA PHE A 93 9.20 1.98 -2.69
C PHE A 93 10.14 2.01 -1.48
N ILE A 94 9.94 2.96 -0.57
CA ILE A 94 10.67 3.07 0.70
C ILE A 94 9.68 2.99 1.85
N PHE A 95 9.94 2.07 2.77
CA PHE A 95 9.17 1.90 4.01
C PHE A 95 10.00 2.43 5.16
N SER A 96 9.48 3.43 5.86
CA SER A 96 10.24 4.17 6.87
C SER A 96 9.37 4.66 8.02
N SER A 97 9.99 5.15 9.09
CA SER A 97 9.31 6.00 10.08
C SER A 97 8.88 7.32 9.43
N GLU A 98 7.95 8.03 10.06
CA GLU A 98 7.38 9.25 9.50
C GLU A 98 8.41 10.38 9.29
N ASP A 99 9.44 10.38 10.13
CA ASP A 99 10.59 11.30 10.15
C ASP A 99 11.83 10.74 9.44
N PHE A 100 11.72 9.58 8.78
CA PHE A 100 12.80 8.88 8.08
C PHE A 100 14.01 8.45 8.94
N THR A 101 13.92 8.51 10.27
CA THR A 101 15.00 8.06 11.16
C THR A 101 15.21 6.54 11.12
N VAL A 102 14.15 5.78 10.83
CA VAL A 102 14.19 4.32 10.70
C VAL A 102 13.77 3.93 9.30
N ILE A 103 14.61 3.17 8.59
CA ILE A 103 14.26 2.58 7.29
C ILE A 103 14.00 1.08 7.48
N LEU A 104 12.75 0.67 7.27
CA LEU A 104 12.34 -0.74 7.32
C LEU A 104 12.78 -1.49 6.07
N GLY A 105 12.83 -0.82 4.92
CA GLY A 105 13.50 -1.34 3.73
C GLY A 105 13.01 -0.69 2.46
N MET A 106 13.55 -1.16 1.34
CA MET A 106 13.33 -0.59 0.01
C MET A 106 13.06 -1.70 -1.01
N ILE A 107 12.10 -1.47 -1.90
CA ILE A 107 11.73 -2.41 -2.96
C ILE A 107 11.92 -1.70 -4.30
N PHE A 108 12.83 -2.21 -5.13
CA PHE A 108 13.07 -1.69 -6.48
C PHE A 108 12.20 -2.43 -7.50
N TYR A 109 11.71 -1.70 -8.49
CA TYR A 109 10.98 -2.25 -9.63
C TYR A 109 11.40 -1.51 -10.91
N ASP A 110 11.32 -2.21 -12.04
CA ASP A 110 11.55 -1.62 -13.36
C ASP A 110 10.33 -0.78 -13.77
N ASN A 111 10.56 0.28 -14.54
CA ASN A 111 9.51 1.16 -15.06
C ASN A 111 8.90 0.67 -16.37
#